data_AF-A0A7S0ZXC5-F1
#
_entry.id   AF-A0A7S0ZXC5-F1
#
_cell.length_a   1.000
_cell.length_b   1.000
_cell.length_c   1.000
_cell.angle_alpha   90.00
_cell.angle_beta   90.00
_cell.angle_gamma   90.00
#
_symmetry.space_group_name_H-M   'P 1'
#
loop_
_entity.id
_entity.type
_entity.pdbx_description
1 polymer ?
#
loop_
_entity_poly.entity_id
_entity_poly.type
_entity_poly.pdbx_seq_one_letter_code
_entity_poly.pdbx_strand_id
1 'polypeptide(L)'
;VEREEMKMQFALLGLYYTDGFNFFRLLDIEKNKTLGIDQFVMGCLRLKGGALLIDNNILVEDTKTLVMSMGRAHQRAIDNIASLMQNISDKVSELEHDQRQRRDLRKSTSRRS
;
A
#
# COMPACT_ATOMS: atom_id res chain seq x y z
N VAL A 1 -24.60 15.49 17.45
CA VAL A 1 -24.94 16.67 16.62
C VAL A 1 -23.80 17.66 16.76
N GLU A 2 -23.12 17.98 15.67
CA GLU A 2 -22.08 19.00 15.69
C GLU A 2 -22.71 20.40 15.78
N ARG A 3 -22.08 21.30 16.53
CA ARG A 3 -22.51 22.69 16.62
C ARG A 3 -21.58 23.57 15.79
N GLU A 4 -22.13 24.29 14.84
CA GLU A 4 -21.35 25.21 13.98
C GLU A 4 -20.65 26.31 14.80
N GLU A 5 -21.25 26.73 15.92
CA GLU A 5 -20.62 27.63 16.91
C GLU A 5 -19.27 27.11 17.41
N MET A 6 -19.16 25.79 17.60
CA MET A 6 -17.93 25.15 18.05
C MET A 6 -16.85 25.24 16.98
N LYS A 7 -17.19 24.99 15.71
CA LYS A 7 -16.28 25.13 14.56
C LYS A 7 -15.74 26.56 14.46
N MET A 8 -16.61 27.56 14.65
CA MET A 8 -16.20 28.97 14.64
C MET A 8 -15.24 29.30 15.79
N GLN A 9 -15.51 28.79 17.00
CA GLN A 9 -14.61 29.00 18.15
C GLN A 9 -13.23 28.36 17.94
N PHE A 10 -13.18 27.15 17.38
CA PHE A 10 -11.91 26.52 17.02
C PHE A 10 -11.19 27.26 15.90
N ALA A 11 -11.92 27.78 14.90
CA ALA A 11 -11.33 28.59 13.83
C ALA A 11 -10.67 29.87 14.37
N LEU A 12 -11.26 30.53 15.37
CA LEU A 12 -10.63 31.66 16.08
C LEU A 12 -9.32 31.28 16.78
N LEU A 13 -9.19 30.01 17.19
CA LEU A 13 -7.96 29.46 17.75
C LEU A 13 -6.97 28.98 16.68
N GLY A 14 -7.28 29.11 15.39
CA GLY A 14 -6.47 28.62 14.27
C GLY A 14 -6.60 27.11 14.03
N LEU A 15 -7.67 26.51 14.52
CA LEU A 15 -7.93 25.07 14.41
C LEU A 15 -9.08 24.84 13.45
N TYR A 16 -8.81 24.09 12.39
CA TYR A 16 -9.79 23.70 11.39
C TYR A 16 -9.94 22.18 11.41
N TYR A 17 -11.17 21.69 11.48
CA TYR A 17 -11.48 20.27 11.42
C TYR A 17 -12.75 20.04 10.60
N THR A 18 -12.80 18.91 9.91
CA THR A 18 -13.91 18.53 9.02
C THR A 18 -14.98 17.73 9.74
N ASP A 19 -14.58 16.90 10.70
CA ASP A 19 -15.45 16.02 11.48
C ASP A 19 -14.96 15.96 12.93
N GLY A 20 -15.87 16.22 13.86
CA GLY A 20 -15.63 16.26 15.28
C GLY A 20 -15.20 14.91 15.84
N PHE A 21 -15.77 13.81 15.34
CA PHE A 21 -15.38 12.48 15.82
C PHE A 21 -13.90 12.20 15.54
N ASN A 22 -13.46 12.45 14.30
CA ASN A 22 -12.06 12.34 13.91
C ASN A 22 -11.18 13.33 14.67
N PHE A 23 -11.66 14.55 14.92
CA PHE A 23 -10.94 15.55 15.72
C PHE A 23 -10.68 15.04 17.14
N PHE A 24 -11.70 14.61 17.89
CA PHE A 24 -11.52 14.08 19.25
C PHE A 24 -10.66 12.81 19.27
N ARG A 25 -10.78 11.93 18.26
CA ARG A 25 -9.90 10.77 18.09
C ARG A 25 -8.43 11.14 17.88
N LEU A 26 -8.15 12.28 17.24
CA LEU A 26 -6.80 12.79 17.04
C LEU A 26 -6.19 13.37 18.34
N LEU A 27 -7.04 13.85 19.25
CA LEU A 27 -6.64 14.35 20.56
C LEU A 27 -6.38 13.22 21.57
N ASP A 28 -7.06 12.07 21.43
CA ASP A 28 -6.88 10.88 22.29
C ASP A 28 -5.58 10.13 21.96
N ILE A 29 -4.49 10.56 22.59
CA ILE A 29 -3.15 9.96 22.42
C ILE A 29 -3.11 8.52 22.97
N GLU A 30 -3.84 8.25 24.05
CA GLU A 30 -3.85 6.95 24.74
C GLU A 30 -4.76 5.91 24.07
N LYS A 31 -5.59 6.35 23.11
CA LYS A 31 -6.55 5.52 22.36
C LYS A 31 -7.54 4.76 23.26
N ASN A 32 -7.82 5.32 24.44
CA ASN A 32 -8.70 4.72 25.44
C ASN A 32 -10.17 5.16 25.26
N LYS A 33 -10.45 5.98 24.23
CA LYS A 33 -11.77 6.55 23.88
C LYS A 33 -12.31 7.52 24.92
N THR A 34 -11.47 8.00 25.83
CA THR A 34 -11.77 9.06 26.77
C THR A 34 -10.80 10.21 26.57
N LEU A 35 -11.23 11.42 26.88
CA LEU A 35 -10.37 12.59 26.74
C LEU A 35 -10.51 13.48 27.96
N GLY A 36 -9.44 13.55 28.74
CA GLY A 36 -9.33 14.51 29.84
C GLY A 36 -9.19 15.95 29.32
N ILE A 37 -9.53 16.94 30.16
CA ILE A 37 -9.39 18.35 29.81
C ILE A 37 -7.94 18.69 29.43
N ASP A 38 -6.96 18.16 30.16
CA ASP A 38 -5.54 18.42 29.87
C ASP A 38 -5.12 17.87 28.52
N GLN A 39 -5.55 16.64 28.20
CA GLN A 39 -5.30 16.02 26.89
C GLN A 39 -5.97 16.81 25.76
N PHE A 40 -7.18 17.33 25.99
CA PHE A 40 -7.89 18.17 25.03
C PHE A 40 -7.14 19.49 24.77
N VAL A 41 -6.75 20.21 25.82
CA VAL A 41 -6.03 21.50 25.70
C VAL A 41 -4.67 21.30 25.05
N MET A 42 -3.88 20.33 25.52
CA MET A 42 -2.57 20.02 24.96
C MET A 42 -2.67 19.56 23.50
N GLY A 43 -3.68 18.76 23.17
CA GLY A 43 -3.93 18.34 21.80
C GLY A 43 -4.31 19.50 20.88
N CYS A 44 -5.13 20.45 21.35
CA CYS A 44 -5.45 21.67 20.61
C CYS A 44 -4.20 22.56 20.39
N LEU A 45 -3.35 22.73 21.40
CA LEU A 45 -2.10 23.47 21.28
C LEU A 45 -1.13 22.81 20.28
N ARG A 46 -1.02 21.48 20.32
CA ARG A 46 -0.23 20.69 19.36
C ARG A 46 -0.71 20.88 17.93
N LEU A 47 -2.02 20.87 17.70
CA LEU A 47 -2.60 21.07 16.38
C LEU A 47 -2.45 22.51 15.87
N LYS A 48 -2.57 23.50 16.76
CA LYS A 48 -2.40 24.92 16.44
C LYS A 48 -0.96 25.25 16.06
N GLY A 49 0.02 24.59 16.69
CA GLY A 49 1.44 24.88 16.52
C GLY A 49 2.08 24.41 15.20
N GLY A 50 1.32 23.82 14.27
CA GLY A 50 1.86 23.35 12.99
C GLY A 50 2.84 22.17 13.07
N ALA A 51 3.21 21.71 14.27
CA ALA A 51 4.02 20.50 14.46
C ALA A 51 3.39 19.29 13.77
N LEU A 52 2.06 19.16 13.85
CA LEU A 52 1.31 18.10 13.17
C LEU A 52 1.26 18.25 11.64
N LEU A 53 1.41 19.46 11.11
CA LEU A 53 1.46 19.72 9.66
C LEU A 53 2.85 19.40 9.10
N ILE A 54 3.92 19.75 9.81
CA ILE A 54 5.30 19.40 9.44
C ILE A 54 5.47 17.87 9.48
N ASP A 55 5.04 17.23 10.57
CA ASP A 55 5.12 15.77 10.70
C ASP A 55 4.26 15.04 9.66
N ASN A 56 3.06 15.55 9.35
CA ASN A 56 2.24 14.97 8.28
C ASN A 56 2.86 15.14 6.90
N ASN A 57 3.48 16.29 6.59
CA ASN A 57 4.13 16.48 5.30
C ASN A 57 5.32 15.51 5.13
N ILE A 58 6.09 15.27 6.21
CA ILE A 58 7.16 14.27 6.23
C ILE A 58 6.57 12.87 6.03
N LEU A 59 5.53 12.51 6.79
CA LEU A 59 4.84 11.22 6.66
C LEU A 59 4.28 11.00 5.25
N VAL A 60 3.72 12.03 4.62
CA VAL A 60 3.19 11.96 3.25
C VAL A 60 4.32 11.73 2.25
N GLU A 61 5.44 12.44 2.38
CA GLU A 61 6.60 12.25 1.49
C GLU A 61 7.26 10.88 1.68
N ASP A 62 7.37 10.40 2.91
CA ASP A 62 7.85 9.05 3.23
C ASP A 62 6.90 7.98 2.66
N THR A 63 5.59 8.17 2.83
CA THR A 63 4.57 7.27 2.26
C THR A 63 4.65 7.23 0.74
N LYS A 64 4.80 8.39 0.09
CA LYS A 64 4.95 8.48 -1.36
C LYS A 64 6.21 7.75 -1.83
N THR A 65 7.34 7.95 -1.14
CA THR A 65 8.60 7.26 -1.42
C THR A 65 8.46 5.74 -1.28
N LEU A 66 7.80 5.29 -0.21
CA LEU A 66 7.52 3.88 0.04
C LEU A 66 6.67 3.29 -1.08
N VAL A 67 5.55 3.93 -1.43
CA VAL A 67 4.64 3.47 -2.51
C VAL A 67 5.38 3.38 -3.85
N MET A 68 6.20 4.37 -4.19
CA MET A 68 7.00 4.34 -5.43
C MET A 68 8.02 3.21 -5.43
N SER A 69 8.72 2.98 -4.31
CA SER A 69 9.69 1.89 -4.21
C SER A 69 9.03 0.52 -4.29
N MET A 70 7.85 0.36 -3.68
CA MET A 70 7.04 -0.84 -3.73
C MET A 70 6.52 -1.11 -5.15
N GLY A 71 6.03 -0.07 -5.85
CA GLY A 71 5.62 -0.19 -7.25
C GLY A 71 6.75 -0.67 -8.16
N ARG A 72 7.97 -0.14 -7.99
CA ARG A 72 9.16 -0.60 -8.72
C ARG A 72 9.55 -2.03 -8.35
N ALA A 73 9.44 -2.43 -7.09
CA ALA A 73 9.70 -3.80 -6.67
C ALA A 73 8.69 -4.78 -7.28
N HIS A 74 7.40 -4.43 -7.29
CA HIS A 74 6.36 -5.23 -7.92
C HIS A 74 6.56 -5.38 -9.42
N GLN A 75 6.89 -4.30 -10.13
CA GLN A 75 7.13 -4.38 -11.58
C GLN A 75 8.27 -5.36 -11.90
N ARG A 76 9.39 -5.27 -11.16
CA ARG A 76 10.51 -6.21 -11.33
C ARG A 76 10.12 -7.66 -11.04
N ALA A 77 9.29 -7.89 -10.03
CA ALA A 77 8.81 -9.24 -9.73
C ALA A 77 7.93 -9.78 -10.87
N ILE A 78 7.05 -8.96 -11.45
CA ILE A 78 6.22 -9.33 -12.60
C ILE A 78 7.08 -9.66 -13.82
N ASP A 79 8.05 -8.81 -14.14
CA ASP A 79 8.95 -9.03 -15.28
C ASP A 79 9.74 -10.34 -15.12
N ASN A 80 10.23 -10.62 -13.91
CA ASN A 80 10.90 -11.87 -13.59
C ASN A 80 9.97 -13.08 -13.79
N ILE A 81 8.75 -13.03 -13.28
CA ILE A 81 7.77 -14.12 -13.44
C ILE A 81 7.45 -14.34 -14.93
N ALA A 82 7.25 -13.26 -15.69
CA ALA A 82 6.98 -13.33 -17.12
C ALA A 82 8.13 -14.03 -17.87
N SER A 83 9.39 -13.66 -17.56
CA SER A 83 10.55 -14.31 -18.17
C SER A 83 10.66 -15.80 -17.84
N LEU A 84 10.37 -16.18 -16.59
CA LEU A 84 10.37 -17.58 -16.17
C LEU A 84 9.28 -18.38 -16.88
N MET A 85 8.08 -17.81 -17.04
CA MET A 85 6.98 -18.43 -17.77
C MET A 85 7.33 -18.65 -19.24
N GLN A 86 8.01 -17.70 -19.87
CA GLN A 86 8.49 -17.86 -21.25
C GLN A 86 9.47 -19.02 -21.36
N ASN A 87 10.47 -19.08 -20.47
CA ASN A 87 11.45 -20.17 -20.45
C ASN A 87 10.80 -21.54 -20.25
N ILE A 88 9.78 -21.63 -19.37
CA ILE A 88 9.03 -22.88 -19.16
C ILE A 88 8.28 -23.26 -20.44
N SER A 89 7.59 -22.31 -21.07
CA SER A 89 6.84 -22.55 -22.32
C SER A 89 7.76 -23.06 -23.45
N ASP A 90 8.93 -22.46 -23.59
CA ASP A 90 9.92 -22.86 -24.59
C ASP A 90 10.40 -24.29 -24.30
N LYS A 91 10.71 -24.60 -23.03
CA LYS A 91 11.20 -25.93 -22.66
C LYS A 91 10.15 -27.02 -22.80
N VAL A 92 8.88 -26.72 -22.52
CA VAL A 92 7.76 -27.64 -22.76
C VAL A 92 7.64 -27.94 -24.25
N SER A 93 7.74 -26.92 -25.10
CA SER A 93 7.67 -27.08 -26.56
C SER A 93 8.80 -27.96 -27.11
N GLU A 94 10.03 -27.78 -26.63
CA GLU A 94 11.16 -28.65 -26.96
C GLU A 94 10.90 -30.12 -26.58
N LEU A 95 10.43 -30.36 -25.35
CA LEU A 95 10.15 -31.71 -24.85
C LEU A 95 9.05 -32.40 -25.68
N GLU A 96 8.00 -31.67 -26.06
CA GLU A 96 6.95 -32.23 -26.91
C GLU A 96 7.46 -32.60 -28.31
N HIS A 97 8.39 -31.81 -28.87
CA HIS A 97 9.00 -32.11 -30.17
C HIS A 97 9.87 -33.37 -30.10
N ASP A 98 10.71 -33.49 -29.06
CA ASP A 98 11.56 -34.65 -28.81
C ASP A 98 10.73 -35.94 -28.62
N GLN A 99 9.64 -35.87 -27.85
CA GLN A 99 8.76 -37.01 -27.65
C GLN A 99 8.07 -37.47 -28.95
N ARG A 100 7.66 -36.53 -29.81
CA ARG A 100 7.08 -36.83 -31.13
C ARG A 100 8.09 -37.56 -32.01
N GLN A 101 9.32 -37.03 -32.15
CA GLN A 101 10.37 -37.68 -32.93
C GLN A 101 10.66 -39.09 -32.44
N ARG A 102 10.81 -39.29 -31.12
CA ARG A 102 11.06 -40.62 -30.53
C ARG A 102 9.95 -41.63 -30.81
N ARG A 103 8.68 -41.19 -30.83
CA ARG A 103 7.53 -42.06 -31.16
C ARG A 103 7.56 -42.49 -32.63
N ASP A 104 7.92 -41.59 -33.54
CA ASP A 104 7.96 -41.88 -34.98
C ASP A 104 9.12 -42.83 -35.32
N LEU A 105 10.29 -42.62 -34.70
CA LEU A 105 11.43 -43.54 -34.78
C LEU A 105 11.05 -44.97 -34.36
N ARG A 106 10.34 -45.15 -33.23
CA ARG A 106 9.87 -46.48 -32.78
C ARG A 106 8.88 -47.14 -33.73
N LYS A 107 7.96 -46.38 -34.33
CA LYS A 107 7.00 -46.90 -35.33
C LYS A 107 7.71 -47.35 -36.62
N SER A 108 8.79 -46.67 -37.00
CA SER A 108 9.55 -47.00 -38.21
C SER A 108 10.38 -48.28 -38.09
N THR A 109 10.96 -48.55 -36.91
CA THR A 109 11.71 -49.78 -36.63
C THR A 109 10.79 -50.99 -36.50
N SER A 110 9.61 -50.84 -35.89
CA SER A 110 8.63 -51.93 -35.74
C SER A 110 8.00 -52.40 -37.06
N ARG A 111 8.06 -51.61 -38.15
CA ARG A 111 7.54 -51.99 -39.47
C ARG A 111 8.58 -52.70 -40.36
N ARG A 112 9.84 -52.78 -39.91
CA ARG A 112 10.97 -53.37 -40.65
C ARG A 112 11.38 -54.76 -40.13
N SER A 113 10.83 -55.19 -38.99
CA SER A 113 10.91 -56.56 -38.45
C SER A 113 9.63 -57.32 -38.78
#